data_AF-A0A3E0UHV8-F1
#
_entry.id   AF-A0A3E0UHV8-F1
#
_cell.length_a   1.000
_cell.length_b   1.000
_cell.length_c   1.000
_cell.angle_alpha   90.00
_cell.angle_beta   90.00
_cell.angle_gamma   90.00
#
_symmetry.space_group_name_H-M   'P 1'
#
loop_
_entity.id
_entity.type
_entity.pdbx_description
1 polymer ?
#
loop_
_entity_poly.entity_id
_entity_poly.type
_entity_poly.pdbx_seq_one_letter_code
_entity_poly.pdbx_strand_id
1 'polypeptide(L)' 'MSKIIITLMLTLLTLGCSNKQLYELGQGYQKSECINNAQSGDEYQACHQAKKPYQEYKKERKSIIDKKA' A
#
# COMPACT_ATOMS: atom_id res chain seq x y z
N MET A 1 10.71 20.28 -31.54
CA MET A 1 11.17 20.30 -30.13
C MET A 1 10.03 20.14 -29.13
N SER A 2 8.96 20.94 -29.18
CA SER A 2 7.79 20.82 -28.26
C SER A 2 7.16 19.41 -28.19
N LYS A 3 6.99 18.72 -29.33
CA LYS A 3 6.42 17.35 -29.36
C LYS A 3 7.24 16.33 -28.56
N ILE A 4 8.58 16.41 -28.61
CA ILE A 4 9.47 15.48 -27.89
C ILE A 4 9.35 15.71 -26.38
N ILE A 5 9.24 16.96 -25.95
CA ILE A 5 9.07 17.32 -24.53
C ILE A 5 7.73 16.78 -24.00
N ILE A 6 6.65 16.92 -24.79
CA ILE A 6 5.33 16.39 -24.42
C ILE A 6 5.37 14.86 -24.32
N THR A 7 5.98 14.17 -25.28
CA THR A 7 6.13 12.72 -25.25
C THR A 7 6.95 12.27 -24.03
N LEU A 8 8.02 12.99 -23.69
CA LEU A 8 8.86 12.70 -22.52
C LEU A 8 8.13 12.94 -21.20
N MET A 9 7.28 13.95 -21.10
CA MET A 9 6.41 14.16 -19.94
C MET A 9 5.39 13.02 -19.80
N LEU A 10 4.82 12.56 -20.92
CA LEU A 10 3.82 11.50 -20.91
C LEU A 10 4.41 10.15 -20.46
N THR A 11 5.66 9.84 -20.82
CA THR A 11 6.34 8.62 -20.38
C THR A 11 6.74 8.64 -18.90
N LEU A 12 6.95 9.82 -18.31
CA LEU A 12 7.19 9.93 -16.87
C LEU A 12 5.92 9.63 -16.06
N LEU A 13 4.74 9.88 -16.61
CA LEU A 13 3.45 9.58 -15.96
C LEU A 13 3.11 8.08 -15.95
N THR A 14 3.77 7.26 -16.80
CA THR A 14 3.58 5.81 -16.78
C THR A 14 4.49 5.09 -15.78
N LEU A 15 5.36 5.82 -15.08
CA LEU A 15 6.09 5.30 -13.93
C LEU A 15 5.09 5.02 -12.80
N GLY A 16 4.63 3.78 -12.72
CA GLY A 16 3.68 3.34 -11.69
C GLY A 16 4.21 3.55 -10.27
N CYS A 17 3.29 3.71 -9.31
CA CYS A 17 3.62 3.72 -7.89
C CYS A 17 4.37 2.44 -7.49
N SER A 18 5.38 2.56 -6.63
CA SER A 18 6.06 1.38 -6.12
C SER A 18 5.10 0.52 -5.28
N ASN A 19 5.32 -0.81 -5.29
CA ASN A 19 4.53 -1.75 -4.47
C ASN A 19 4.55 -1.39 -2.97
N LYS A 20 5.63 -0.76 -2.49
CA LYS A 20 5.73 -0.29 -1.10
C LYS A 20 4.82 0.90 -0.85
N GLN A 21 4.81 1.90 -1.73
CA GLN A 21 3.93 3.06 -1.62
C GLN A 21 2.45 2.64 -1.67
N LEU A 22 2.11 1.73 -2.58
CA LEU A 22 0.75 1.18 -2.67
C LEU A 22 0.35 0.44 -1.40
N TYR A 23 1.26 -0.36 -0.83
CA TYR A 23 1.03 -1.04 0.45
C TYR A 23 0.81 -0.06 1.60
N GLU A 24 1.65 0.96 1.72
CA GLU A 24 1.54 1.97 2.78
C GLU A 24 0.24 2.77 2.69
N LEU A 25 -0.21 3.10 1.47
CA LEU A 25 -1.49 3.76 1.24
C LEU A 25 -2.67 2.87 1.67
N GLY A 26 -2.65 1.59 1.30
CA GLY A 26 -3.68 0.62 1.73
C GLY A 26 -3.72 0.41 3.24
N GLN A 27 -2.55 0.31 3.90
CA GLN A 27 -2.45 0.23 5.35
C GLN A 27 -3.00 1.48 6.05
N GLY A 28 -2.77 2.66 5.49
CA GLY A 28 -3.33 3.91 5.99
C GLY A 28 -4.86 3.92 5.93
N TYR A 29 -5.43 3.44 4.82
CA TYR A 29 -6.87 3.31 4.67
C TYR A 29 -7.47 2.32 5.69
N GLN A 30 -6.92 1.12 5.79
CA GLN A 30 -7.37 0.10 6.76
C GLN A 30 -7.29 0.61 8.21
N LYS A 31 -6.22 1.33 8.55
CA LYS A 31 -6.09 1.94 9.88
C LYS A 31 -7.19 2.98 10.12
N SER A 32 -7.44 3.86 9.16
CA SER A 32 -8.47 4.90 9.26
C SER A 32 -9.85 4.28 9.44
N GLU A 33 -10.19 3.28 8.62
CA GLU A 33 -11.44 2.53 8.71
C GLU A 33 -11.59 1.84 10.07
N CYS A 34 -10.53 1.17 10.56
CA CYS A 34 -10.54 0.53 11.88
C CYS A 34 -10.82 1.54 12.99
N ILE A 35 -10.14 2.68 12.98
CA ILE A 35 -10.32 3.74 13.99
C ILE A 35 -11.74 4.31 13.94
N ASN A 36 -12.30 4.55 12.75
CA ASN A 36 -13.66 5.07 12.60
C ASN A 36 -14.73 4.11 13.12
N ASN A 37 -14.44 2.80 13.15
CA ASN A 37 -15.35 1.77 13.62
C ASN A 37 -15.07 1.31 15.07
N ALA A 38 -14.00 1.81 15.71
CA ALA A 38 -13.68 1.45 17.09
C ALA A 38 -14.72 2.03 18.05
N GLN A 39 -15.26 1.18 18.94
CA GLN A 39 -16.30 1.56 19.90
C GLN A 39 -15.73 1.73 21.32
N SER A 40 -14.47 1.33 21.53
CA SER A 40 -13.77 1.39 22.81
C SER A 40 -12.32 1.86 22.67
N GLY A 41 -11.73 2.28 23.80
CA GLY A 41 -10.32 2.67 23.85
C GLY A 41 -9.36 1.52 23.52
N ASP A 42 -9.71 0.29 23.91
CA ASP A 42 -8.90 -0.90 23.63
C ASP A 42 -8.91 -1.24 22.13
N GLU A 43 -10.07 -1.14 21.47
CA GLU A 43 -10.18 -1.33 20.02
C GLU A 43 -9.41 -0.25 19.25
N TYR A 44 -9.49 1.01 19.69
CA TYR A 44 -8.70 2.10 19.12
C TYR A 44 -7.20 1.78 19.22
N GLN A 45 -6.73 1.33 20.38
CA GLN A 45 -5.32 0.97 20.57
C GLN A 45 -4.91 -0.23 19.73
N ALA A 46 -5.78 -1.23 19.58
CA ALA A 46 -5.55 -2.38 18.69
C ALA A 46 -5.40 -1.94 17.22
N CYS A 47 -6.22 -1.00 16.73
CA CYS A 47 -6.10 -0.45 15.38
C CYS A 47 -4.72 0.20 15.12
N HIS A 48 -4.09 0.78 16.14
CA HIS A 48 -2.75 1.36 16.01
C HIS A 48 -1.64 0.30 15.93
N GLN A 49 -1.88 -0.90 16.46
CA GLN A 49 -0.91 -2.00 16.51
C GLN A 49 -1.05 -2.99 15.34
N ALA A 50 -2.17 -2.95 14.60
CA ALA A 50 -2.49 -3.90 13.52
C ALA A 50 -1.58 -3.81 12.27
N LYS A 51 -0.70 -2.81 12.16
CA LYS A 51 0.14 -2.59 10.97
C LYS A 51 1.25 -3.63 10.86
N LYS A 52 1.25 -4.42 9.78
CA LYS A 52 2.37 -5.32 9.45
C LYS A 52 3.53 -4.56 8.75
N PRO A 53 4.79 -4.92 9.00
CA PRO A 53 5.93 -4.46 8.20
C PRO A 53 5.82 -4.91 6.73
N TYR A 54 6.24 -4.05 5.79
CA TYR A 54 6.15 -4.35 4.36
C TYR A 54 6.92 -5.62 3.94
N GLN A 55 8.05 -5.91 4.58
CA GLN A 55 8.85 -7.10 4.25
C GLN A 55 8.12 -8.40 4.58
N GLU A 56 7.39 -8.43 5.69
CA GLU A 56 6.57 -9.58 6.08
C GLU A 56 5.42 -9.78 5.09
N TYR A 57 4.70 -8.70 4.76
CA TYR A 57 3.68 -8.72 3.70
C TYR A 57 4.25 -9.25 2.38
N LYS A 58 5.42 -8.76 1.95
CA LYS A 58 6.05 -9.19 0.71
C LYS A 58 6.38 -10.68 0.73
N LYS A 59 6.90 -11.19 1.84
CA LYS A 59 7.21 -12.62 2.04
C LYS A 59 5.94 -13.48 2.00
N GLU A 60 4.89 -13.09 2.73
CA GLU A 60 3.60 -13.76 2.74
C GLU A 60 3.01 -13.83 1.33
N ARG A 61 2.95 -12.70 0.62
CA ARG A 61 2.45 -12.62 -0.77
C ARG A 61 3.22 -13.53 -1.71
N LYS A 62 4.55 -13.54 -1.62
CA LYS A 62 5.38 -14.41 -2.44
C LYS A 62 5.08 -15.88 -2.17
N SER A 63 4.92 -16.29 -0.90
CA SER A 63 4.58 -17.66 -0.55
C SER A 63 3.20 -18.11 -1.08
N ILE A 64 2.24 -17.20 -1.20
CA ILE A 64 0.91 -17.50 -1.76
C ILE A 64 0.99 -17.68 -3.28
N ILE A 65 1.76 -16.84 -3.95
CA ILE A 65 1.98 -16.94 -5.41
C ILE A 65 2.70 -18.25 -5.73
N ASP A 66 3.79 -18.55 -5.00
CA ASP A 66 4.61 -19.74 -5.21
C ASP A 66 3.85 -21.05 -4.89
N LYS A 67 2.84 -21.02 -4.01
CA LYS A 67 1.95 -22.18 -3.72
C LYS A 67 0.84 -22.41 -4.75
N LYS A 68 0.52 -21.41 -5.58
CA LYS A 68 -0.51 -21.50 -6.63
C LYS A 68 0.07 -21.83 -8.00
N ALA A 69 1.40 -21.85 -8.13
CA ALA A 69 2.14 -22.28 -9.31
C ALA A 69 2.38 -23.78 -9.27
#